data_AF-A0AA35UER0-F1
#
_entry.id   AF-A0AA35UER0-F1
#
_cell.length_a   1.000
_cell.length_b   1.000
_cell.length_c   1.000
_cell.angle_alpha   90.00
_cell.angle_beta   90.00
_cell.angle_gamma   90.00
#
_symmetry.space_group_name_H-M   'P 1'
#
loop_
_entity.id
_entity.type
_entity.pdbx_description
1 polymer ?
#
loop_
_entity_poly.entity_id
_entity_poly.type
_entity_poly.pdbx_seq_one_letter_code
_entity_poly.pdbx_strand_id
1 'polypeptide(L)'
;MSFTRPAWRQLSAACVAVLAGGFGTVAHADPLAHCGSEPDAPALPVGDAEHYNASVDRFKAYEAAARVYNKCVSAAASKEEAAISDEARDRIAKIHAQSVAVQKRIAANFTKGTATLKAGAQKLSPK
;
A
#
# COMPACT_ATOMS: atom_id res chain seq x y z
N MET A 1 9.77 -48.94 -24.60
CA MET A 1 10.79 -48.17 -23.84
C MET A 1 11.98 -47.99 -24.75
N SER A 2 12.53 -46.84 -25.07
CA SER A 2 12.16 -45.44 -24.84
C SER A 2 12.92 -44.63 -25.89
N PHE A 3 12.34 -43.49 -26.20
CA PHE A 3 12.62 -42.56 -27.28
C PHE A 3 14.09 -42.23 -27.58
N THR A 4 14.40 -42.23 -28.87
CA THR A 4 15.49 -41.49 -29.49
C THR A 4 15.34 -39.99 -29.23
N ARG A 5 16.45 -39.32 -28.86
CA ARG A 5 16.52 -37.86 -28.69
C ARG A 5 16.39 -37.17 -30.06
N PRO A 6 15.55 -36.14 -30.23
CA PRO A 6 15.80 -35.14 -31.25
C PRO A 6 16.69 -34.05 -30.66
N ALA A 7 17.85 -33.86 -31.28
CA ALA A 7 18.47 -32.56 -31.39
C ALA A 7 17.40 -31.60 -31.93
N TRP A 8 17.18 -30.45 -31.28
CA TRP A 8 16.87 -29.14 -31.86
C TRP A 8 17.32 -28.11 -30.84
N ARG A 9 18.54 -27.64 -31.07
CA ARG A 9 18.97 -26.32 -30.66
C ARG A 9 18.10 -25.29 -31.40
N GLN A 10 17.89 -24.18 -30.70
CA GLN A 10 17.72 -22.82 -31.22
C GLN A 10 16.30 -22.32 -31.55
N LEU A 11 16.08 -21.13 -30.96
CA LEU A 11 15.20 -20.04 -31.37
C LEU A 11 13.74 -20.13 -30.94
N SER A 12 13.46 -19.52 -29.78
CA SER A 12 12.76 -18.23 -29.79
C SER A 12 12.78 -17.61 -28.40
N ALA A 13 13.60 -16.58 -28.25
CA ALA A 13 13.43 -15.57 -27.22
C ALA A 13 12.10 -14.84 -27.51
N ALA A 14 11.01 -15.32 -26.94
CA ALA A 14 9.74 -14.61 -26.97
C ALA A 14 9.76 -13.53 -25.89
N CYS A 15 9.73 -12.28 -26.34
CA CYS A 15 9.59 -11.06 -25.57
C CYS A 15 8.68 -11.23 -24.35
N VAL A 16 9.27 -11.19 -23.15
CA VAL A 16 8.55 -10.73 -21.97
C VAL A 16 8.41 -9.22 -22.13
N ALA A 17 7.34 -8.80 -22.82
CA ALA A 17 6.88 -7.42 -22.77
C ALA A 17 6.40 -7.16 -21.34
N VAL A 18 7.32 -6.72 -20.47
CA VAL A 18 6.98 -6.09 -19.20
C VAL A 18 6.13 -4.89 -19.57
N LEU A 19 4.83 -4.99 -19.31
CA LEU A 19 3.95 -3.84 -19.22
C LEU A 19 4.52 -2.95 -18.12
N ALA A 20 5.34 -1.99 -18.52
CA ALA A 20 5.68 -0.82 -17.72
C ALA A 20 4.41 0.03 -17.57
N GLY A 21 3.43 -0.50 -16.85
CA GLY A 21 2.41 0.31 -16.22
C GLY A 21 3.17 1.20 -15.25
N GLY A 22 3.28 2.49 -15.59
CA GLY A 22 3.88 3.49 -14.71
C GLY A 22 3.15 3.44 -13.38
N PHE A 23 3.78 2.79 -12.39
CA PHE A 23 3.44 3.00 -11.00
C PHE A 23 3.79 4.46 -10.73
N GLY A 24 2.78 5.33 -10.78
CA GLY A 24 2.91 6.69 -10.28
C GLY A 24 3.36 6.56 -8.84
N THR A 25 4.64 6.82 -8.58
CA THR A 25 5.17 6.90 -7.23
C THR A 25 4.52 8.12 -6.60
N VAL A 26 3.49 7.91 -5.79
CA VAL A 26 3.00 8.96 -4.89
C VAL A 26 4.12 9.16 -3.88
N ALA A 27 4.85 10.27 -4.01
CA ALA A 27 5.82 10.67 -3.00
C ALA A 27 5.03 11.03 -1.74
N HIS A 28 5.00 10.13 -0.76
CA HIS A 28 4.53 10.50 0.57
C HIS A 28 5.62 11.33 1.24
N ALA A 29 5.23 12.51 1.71
CA ALA A 29 6.08 13.33 2.54
C ALA A 29 6.45 12.54 3.80
N ASP A 30 7.69 12.68 4.27
CA ASP A 30 8.11 12.05 5.52
C ASP A 30 7.25 12.61 6.67
N PRO A 31 6.41 11.77 7.33
CA PRO A 31 5.54 12.23 8.40
C PRO A 31 6.34 12.72 9.62
N LEU A 32 7.61 12.37 9.73
CA LEU A 32 8.48 12.73 10.86
C LEU A 32 9.20 14.06 10.68
N ALA A 33 9.13 14.69 9.49
CA ALA A 33 9.89 15.90 9.16
C ALA A 33 9.63 17.08 10.13
N HIS A 34 8.48 17.09 10.80
CA HIS A 34 8.11 18.13 11.77
C HIS A 34 8.59 17.85 13.22
N CYS A 35 9.07 16.64 13.52
CA CYS A 35 9.56 16.27 14.85
C CYS A 35 10.98 16.77 15.14
N GLY A 36 11.65 17.37 14.14
CA GLY A 36 13.04 17.78 14.24
C GLY A 36 13.99 16.59 14.12
N SER A 37 15.20 16.74 14.66
CA SER A 37 16.22 15.69 14.63
C SER A 37 16.18 14.85 15.90
N GLU A 38 16.44 13.55 15.75
CA GLU A 38 16.70 12.68 16.88
C GLU A 38 17.91 13.19 17.67
N PRO A 39 17.81 13.34 19.01
CA PRO A 39 18.95 13.76 19.80
C PRO A 39 20.02 12.66 19.83
N ASP A 40 21.28 13.06 19.69
CA ASP A 40 22.40 12.13 19.80
C ASP A 40 22.65 11.70 21.26
N ALA A 41 22.96 10.42 21.45
CA ALA A 41 23.34 9.89 22.75
C ALA A 41 24.69 10.51 23.19
N PRO A 42 24.78 11.12 24.39
CA PRO A 42 26.00 11.78 24.85
C PRO A 42 27.04 10.77 25.32
N ALA A 43 28.31 11.14 25.26
CA ALA A 43 29.37 10.42 25.95
C ALA A 43 29.29 10.66 27.48
N LEU A 44 29.42 9.58 28.25
CA LEU A 44 29.27 9.57 29.71
C LEU A 44 30.58 9.12 30.40
N PRO A 45 31.61 9.98 30.52
CA PRO A 45 32.81 9.65 31.28
C PRO A 45 32.50 9.47 32.78
N VAL A 46 33.09 8.44 33.40
CA VAL A 46 32.86 8.08 34.81
C VAL A 46 34.17 7.92 35.60
N GLY A 47 35.26 8.56 35.13
CA GLY A 47 36.61 8.37 35.69
C GLY A 47 36.83 8.98 37.07
N ASP A 48 36.08 10.02 37.42
CA ASP A 48 36.08 10.64 38.75
C ASP A 48 34.71 11.27 39.07
N ALA A 49 34.58 11.81 40.28
CA ALA A 49 33.32 12.37 40.76
C ALA A 49 32.84 13.60 39.95
N GLU A 50 33.76 14.42 39.42
CA GLU A 50 33.41 15.60 38.62
C GLU A 50 32.83 15.15 37.26
N HIS A 51 33.52 14.24 36.58
CA HIS A 51 33.06 13.66 35.32
C HIS A 51 31.75 12.88 35.48
N TYR A 52 31.60 12.14 36.58
CA TYR A 52 30.36 11.42 36.87
C TYR A 52 29.17 12.37 37.00
N ASN A 53 29.29 13.44 37.79
CA ASN A 53 28.21 14.40 37.96
C ASN A 53 27.85 15.10 36.64
N ALA A 54 28.86 15.49 35.85
CA ALA A 54 28.63 16.02 34.51
C ALA A 54 27.93 15.02 33.57
N SER A 55 28.26 13.73 33.67
CA SER A 55 27.60 12.66 32.93
C SER A 55 26.14 12.48 33.32
N VAL A 56 25.81 12.59 34.61
CA VAL A 56 24.42 12.54 35.09
C VAL A 56 23.61 13.68 34.46
N ASP A 57 24.15 14.90 34.42
CA ASP A 57 23.45 16.04 33.82
C ASP A 57 23.28 15.90 32.31
N ARG A 58 24.32 15.44 31.60
CA ARG A 58 24.25 15.11 30.16
C ARG A 58 23.17 14.07 29.88
N PHE A 59 23.14 13.01 30.68
CA PHE A 59 22.15 11.94 30.51
C PHE A 59 20.72 12.45 30.76
N LYS A 60 20.50 13.23 31.81
CA LYS A 60 19.17 13.84 32.09
C LYS A 60 18.72 14.75 30.95
N ALA A 61 19.62 15.55 30.40
CA ALA A 61 19.32 16.41 29.25
C ALA A 61 18.94 15.58 28.01
N TYR A 62 19.72 14.52 27.72
CA TYR A 62 19.41 13.59 26.63
C TYR A 62 18.07 12.89 26.85
N GLU A 63 17.82 12.34 28.03
CA GLU A 63 16.57 11.64 28.35
C GLU A 63 15.36 12.55 28.14
N ALA A 64 15.43 13.80 28.60
CA ALA A 64 14.36 14.78 28.40
C ALA A 64 14.11 15.05 26.90
N ALA A 65 15.17 15.30 26.12
CA ALA A 65 15.07 15.53 24.69
C ALA A 65 14.53 14.30 23.94
N ALA A 66 15.06 13.11 24.24
CA ALA A 66 14.66 11.86 23.62
C ALA A 66 13.20 11.50 23.92
N ARG A 67 12.71 11.78 25.13
CA ARG A 67 11.29 11.58 25.47
C ARG A 67 10.37 12.52 24.69
N VAL A 68 10.77 13.77 24.46
CA VAL A 68 10.00 14.72 23.65
C VAL A 68 9.97 14.27 22.20
N TYR A 69 11.14 13.93 21.63
CA TYR A 69 11.25 13.44 20.26
C TYR A 69 10.42 12.16 20.04
N ASN A 70 10.57 11.15 20.90
CA ASN A 70 9.81 9.90 20.80
C ASN A 70 8.29 10.09 20.89
N LYS A 71 7.82 11.02 21.73
CA LYS A 71 6.40 11.37 21.79
C LYS A 71 5.91 11.96 20.48
N CYS A 72 6.69 12.84 19.86
CA CYS A 72 6.36 13.39 18.55
C CYS A 72 6.31 12.31 17.48
N VAL A 73 7.38 11.50 17.36
CA VAL A 73 7.47 10.41 16.38
C VAL A 73 6.31 9.44 16.51
N SER A 74 5.98 9.03 17.75
CA SER A 74 4.88 8.10 18.00
C SER A 74 3.52 8.70 17.61
N ALA A 75 3.27 9.97 17.96
CA ALA A 75 2.04 10.66 17.59
C ALA A 75 1.91 10.86 16.07
N ALA A 76 3.02 11.21 15.41
CA ALA A 76 3.08 11.36 13.96
C ALA A 76 2.79 10.03 13.25
N ALA A 77 3.43 8.94 13.70
CA ALA A 77 3.22 7.60 13.17
C ALA A 77 1.76 7.17 13.32
N SER A 78 1.17 7.27 14.53
CA SER A 78 -0.24 6.89 14.73
C SER A 78 -1.21 7.72 13.90
N LYS A 79 -0.92 9.01 13.68
CA LYS A 79 -1.73 9.86 12.82
C LYS A 79 -1.66 9.43 11.36
N GLU A 80 -0.47 9.13 10.86
CA GLU A 80 -0.27 8.69 9.49
C GLU A 80 -0.88 7.31 9.24
N GLU A 81 -0.71 6.37 10.17
CA GLU A 81 -1.35 5.04 10.13
C GLU A 81 -2.88 5.14 10.07
N ALA A 82 -3.46 6.07 10.83
CA ALA A 82 -4.90 6.33 10.78
C ALA A 82 -5.32 6.91 9.42
N ALA A 83 -4.59 7.91 8.90
CA ALA A 83 -4.87 8.51 7.61
C ALA A 83 -4.79 7.50 6.46
N ILE A 84 -3.74 6.66 6.44
CA ILE A 84 -3.58 5.58 5.46
C ILE A 84 -4.74 4.58 5.57
N SER A 85 -5.12 4.20 6.78
CA SER A 85 -6.22 3.27 7.01
C SER A 85 -7.56 3.84 6.52
N ASP A 86 -7.81 5.13 6.76
CA ASP A 86 -9.00 5.83 6.29
C ASP A 86 -9.07 5.88 4.78
N GLU A 87 -7.99 6.32 4.12
CA GLU A 87 -7.89 6.37 2.67
C GLU A 87 -8.09 4.98 2.04
N ALA A 88 -7.47 3.95 2.63
CA ALA A 88 -7.61 2.57 2.15
C ALA A 88 -9.07 2.10 2.24
N ARG A 89 -9.77 2.37 3.36
CA ARG A 89 -11.18 2.01 3.54
C ARG A 89 -12.06 2.69 2.50
N ASP A 90 -11.87 3.97 2.28
CA ASP A 90 -12.65 4.74 1.29
C ASP A 90 -12.41 4.23 -0.13
N ARG A 91 -11.15 3.93 -0.47
CA ARG A 91 -10.78 3.38 -1.77
C ARG A 91 -11.40 2.01 -2.01
N ILE A 92 -11.38 1.13 -1.01
CA ILE A 92 -12.02 -0.19 -1.08
C ILE A 92 -13.54 -0.03 -1.25
N ALA A 93 -14.18 0.84 -0.46
CA ALA A 93 -15.61 1.09 -0.54
C ALA A 93 -16.02 1.58 -1.94
N LYS A 94 -15.24 2.49 -2.53
CA LYS A 94 -15.45 2.97 -3.89
C LYS A 94 -15.37 1.85 -4.93
N ILE A 95 -14.34 1.01 -4.87
CA ILE A 95 -14.15 -0.12 -5.80
C ILE A 95 -15.31 -1.12 -5.66
N HIS A 96 -15.74 -1.40 -4.43
CA HIS A 96 -16.87 -2.29 -4.17
C HIS A 96 -18.18 -1.72 -4.76
N ALA A 97 -18.46 -0.44 -4.51
CA ALA A 97 -19.64 0.24 -5.05
C ALA A 97 -19.65 0.22 -6.60
N GLN A 98 -18.51 0.48 -7.23
CA GLN A 98 -18.36 0.38 -8.69
C GLN A 98 -18.64 -1.04 -9.20
N SER A 99 -18.10 -2.05 -8.52
CA SER A 99 -18.28 -3.46 -8.88
C SER A 99 -19.76 -3.86 -8.80
N VAL A 100 -20.45 -3.49 -7.72
CA VAL A 100 -21.89 -3.72 -7.55
C VAL A 100 -22.70 -3.01 -8.63
N ALA A 101 -22.34 -1.77 -8.98
CA ALA A 101 -23.04 -1.02 -10.03
C ALA A 101 -22.90 -1.70 -11.41
N VAL A 102 -21.73 -2.25 -11.72
CA VAL A 102 -21.51 -3.04 -12.94
C VAL A 102 -22.36 -4.29 -12.94
N GLN A 103 -22.34 -5.07 -11.86
CA GLN A 103 -23.14 -6.30 -11.74
C GLN A 103 -24.64 -6.03 -11.90
N LYS A 104 -25.16 -4.98 -11.25
CA LYS A 104 -26.57 -4.55 -11.39
C LYS A 104 -26.92 -4.21 -12.83
N ARG A 105 -26.06 -3.45 -13.52
CA ARG A 105 -26.27 -3.08 -14.93
C ARG A 105 -26.26 -4.29 -15.84
N ILE A 106 -25.34 -5.23 -15.63
CA ILE A 106 -25.27 -6.48 -16.38
C ILE A 106 -26.55 -7.31 -16.18
N ALA A 107 -27.00 -7.48 -14.94
CA ALA A 107 -28.23 -8.20 -14.64
C ALA A 107 -29.46 -7.55 -15.32
N ALA A 108 -29.59 -6.23 -15.25
CA ALA A 108 -30.67 -5.50 -15.91
C ALA A 108 -30.66 -5.68 -17.44
N ASN A 109 -29.47 -5.66 -18.04
CA ASN A 109 -29.32 -5.89 -19.48
C ASN A 109 -29.72 -7.33 -19.87
N PHE A 110 -29.37 -8.33 -19.06
CA PHE A 110 -29.82 -9.70 -19.29
C PHE A 110 -31.35 -9.81 -19.23
N THR A 111 -31.99 -9.24 -18.20
CA THR A 111 -33.46 -9.23 -18.10
C THR A 111 -34.11 -8.58 -19.33
N LYS A 112 -33.59 -7.43 -19.77
CA LYS A 112 -34.08 -6.73 -20.97
C LYS A 112 -33.87 -7.56 -22.24
N GLY A 113 -32.71 -8.19 -22.39
CA GLY A 113 -32.38 -9.07 -23.51
C GLY A 113 -33.33 -10.26 -23.59
N THR A 114 -33.53 -10.97 -22.48
CA THR A 114 -34.46 -12.11 -22.40
C THR A 114 -35.89 -11.70 -22.74
N ALA A 115 -36.38 -10.56 -22.24
CA ALA A 115 -37.71 -10.05 -22.57
C ALA A 115 -37.85 -9.75 -24.08
N THR A 116 -36.82 -9.13 -24.67
CA THR A 116 -36.79 -8.82 -26.12
C THR A 116 -36.80 -10.09 -26.95
N LEU A 117 -36.01 -11.10 -26.59
CA LEU A 117 -35.96 -12.39 -27.28
C LEU A 117 -37.29 -13.15 -27.17
N LYS A 118 -37.93 -13.16 -25.99
CA LYS A 118 -39.24 -13.79 -25.79
C LYS A 118 -40.32 -13.14 -26.66
N ALA A 119 -40.35 -11.81 -26.72
CA ALA A 119 -41.27 -11.07 -27.57
C ALA A 119 -41.00 -11.34 -29.07
N GLY A 120 -39.74 -11.45 -29.47
CA GLY A 120 -39.35 -11.85 -30.83
C GLY A 120 -39.82 -13.26 -31.17
N ALA A 121 -39.59 -14.23 -30.28
CA ALA A 121 -40.00 -15.61 -30.47
C ALA A 121 -41.52 -15.74 -30.68
N GLN A 122 -42.33 -15.04 -29.90
CA GLN A 122 -43.80 -15.03 -30.06
C GLN A 122 -44.26 -14.49 -31.42
N LYS A 123 -43.53 -13.53 -32.00
CA LYS A 123 -43.84 -12.99 -33.34
C LYS A 123 -43.45 -13.94 -34.47
N LEU A 124 -42.46 -14.80 -34.23
CA LEU A 124 -41.89 -15.72 -35.23
C LEU A 124 -42.49 -17.13 -35.15
N SER A 125 -43.29 -17.45 -34.13
CA SER A 125 -44.00 -18.72 -34.06
C SER A 125 -44.98 -18.85 -35.24
N PRO A 126 -44.80 -19.84 -36.13
CA PRO A 126 -45.78 -20.13 -37.17
C PRO A 126 -47.10 -20.55 -36.52
N LYS A 127 -48.22 -20.12 -37.12
CA LYS A 127 -49.57 -20.52 -36.71
C LYS A 127 -49.77 -22.02 -36.83
#